data_AF-A0A096FMD0-F1
#
_entry.id   AF-A0A096FMD0-F1
#
_cell.length_a   1.000
_cell.length_b   1.000
_cell.length_c   1.000
_cell.angle_alpha   90.00
_cell.angle_beta   90.00
_cell.angle_gamma   90.00
#
_symmetry.space_group_name_H-M   'P 1'
#
loop_
_entity.id
_entity.type
_entity.pdbx_description
1 polymer ?
#
loop_
_entity_poly.entity_id
_entity_poly.type
_entity_poly.pdbx_seq_one_letter_code
_entity_poly.pdbx_strand_id
1 'polypeptide(L)'
;MNTREQLIAIADWLGDEEESLSFGLRNAFDALRLYDYALARPELMCGYVMEWPEADRIAALGYDPIATVEAIRGRDVNETGASQACAVLARTRALLDSVAFVATEGDSSQLLIDIDDILTPEVQESMT
;
A
#
# COMPACT_ATOMS: atom_id res chain seq x y z
N MET A 1 -6.48 11.71 16.02
CA MET A 1 -7.20 10.70 15.25
C MET A 1 -6.55 9.35 15.54
N ASN A 2 -7.29 8.37 16.07
CA ASN A 2 -6.76 7.01 16.23
C ASN A 2 -6.82 6.24 14.91
N THR A 3 -6.17 5.07 14.81
CA THR A 3 -6.09 4.28 13.58
C THR A 3 -7.45 3.94 12.99
N ARG A 4 -8.45 3.65 13.84
CA ARG A 4 -9.82 3.38 13.39
C ARG A 4 -10.45 4.63 12.77
N GLU A 5 -10.34 5.77 13.45
CA GLU A 5 -10.85 7.04 12.95
C GLU A 5 -10.15 7.45 11.64
N GLN A 6 -8.86 7.16 11.50
CA GLN A 6 -8.10 7.42 10.27
C GLN A 6 -8.61 6.56 9.11
N LEU A 7 -8.83 5.27 9.33
CA LEU A 7 -9.40 4.39 8.30
C LEU A 7 -10.81 4.81 7.90
N ILE A 8 -11.62 5.31 8.85
CA ILE A 8 -12.94 5.87 8.55
C ILE A 8 -12.82 7.13 7.70
N ALA A 9 -11.94 8.07 8.07
CA ALA A 9 -11.74 9.30 7.30
C ALA A 9 -11.22 9.03 5.88
N ILE A 10 -10.34 8.03 5.72
CA ILE A 10 -9.86 7.59 4.40
C ILE A 10 -10.99 6.96 3.59
N ALA A 11 -11.80 6.10 4.20
CA ALA A 11 -12.91 5.45 3.52
C ALA A 11 -14.00 6.46 3.10
N ASP A 12 -14.25 7.48 3.92
CA ASP A 12 -15.16 8.58 3.62
C ASP A 12 -14.63 9.42 2.45
N TRP A 13 -13.38 9.88 2.55
CA TRP A 13 -12.71 10.65 1.49
C TRP A 13 -12.63 9.89 0.16
N LEU A 14 -12.26 8.61 0.20
CA LEU A 14 -12.21 7.77 -1.00
C LEU A 14 -13.61 7.42 -1.51
N GLY A 15 -14.62 7.40 -0.65
CA GLY A 15 -16.01 7.13 -1.03
C GLY A 15 -16.62 8.24 -1.88
N ASP A 16 -16.09 9.46 -1.77
CA ASP A 16 -16.45 10.59 -2.62
C ASP A 16 -15.76 10.55 -3.99
N GLU A 17 -14.73 9.71 -4.17
CA GLU A 17 -14.00 9.61 -5.44
C GLU A 17 -14.79 8.89 -6.55
N GLU A 18 -14.41 9.18 -7.79
CA GLU A 18 -15.05 8.64 -8.98
C GLU A 18 -14.78 7.14 -9.21
N GLU A 19 -15.76 6.44 -9.78
CA GLU A 19 -15.74 4.98 -9.94
C GLU A 19 -14.52 4.51 -10.75
N SER A 20 -14.10 5.27 -11.76
CA SER A 20 -12.90 4.97 -12.57
C SER A 20 -11.61 4.98 -11.75
N LEU A 21 -11.50 5.81 -10.70
CA LEU A 21 -10.36 5.74 -9.79
C LEU A 21 -10.36 4.40 -9.07
N SER A 22 -11.52 3.99 -8.53
CA SER A 22 -11.67 2.76 -7.76
C SER A 22 -11.27 1.52 -8.56
N PHE A 23 -11.57 1.49 -9.85
CA PHE A 23 -11.16 0.42 -10.76
C PHE A 23 -9.66 0.41 -11.03
N GLY A 24 -9.02 1.58 -11.05
CA GLY A 24 -7.59 1.74 -11.30
C GLY A 24 -6.68 1.41 -10.12
N LEU A 25 -7.19 1.50 -8.88
CA LEU A 25 -6.43 1.17 -7.67
C LEU A 25 -6.16 -0.33 -7.60
N ARG A 26 -4.90 -0.74 -7.39
CA ARG A 26 -4.53 -2.17 -7.40
C ARG A 26 -4.89 -2.88 -6.12
N ASN A 27 -4.87 -2.19 -4.97
CA ASN A 27 -5.15 -2.74 -3.65
C ASN A 27 -5.52 -1.62 -2.66
N ALA A 28 -5.92 -2.00 -1.44
CA ALA A 28 -6.32 -1.06 -0.40
C ALA A 28 -5.20 -0.12 0.09
N PHE A 29 -3.92 -0.51 -0.03
CA PHE A 29 -2.81 0.39 0.33
C PHE A 29 -2.65 1.55 -0.63
N ASP A 30 -3.11 1.44 -1.88
CA ASP A 30 -3.05 2.55 -2.81
C ASP A 30 -3.98 3.69 -2.35
N ALA A 31 -5.15 3.36 -1.78
CA ALA A 31 -6.02 4.36 -1.15
C ALA A 31 -5.35 5.05 0.04
N LEU A 32 -4.66 4.29 0.90
CA LEU A 32 -3.92 4.85 2.03
C LEU A 32 -2.82 5.81 1.55
N ARG A 33 -2.04 5.40 0.54
CA ARG A 33 -0.96 6.22 -0.03
C ARG A 33 -1.46 7.50 -0.67
N LEU A 34 -2.58 7.45 -1.39
CA LEU A 34 -3.21 8.64 -1.95
C LEU A 34 -3.63 9.61 -0.85
N TYR A 35 -4.27 9.12 0.20
CA TYR A 35 -4.69 9.95 1.32
C TYR A 35 -3.50 10.57 2.08
N ASP A 36 -2.45 9.79 2.35
CA ASP A 36 -1.23 10.30 3.00
C ASP A 36 -0.55 11.37 2.12
N TYR A 37 -0.54 11.17 0.80
CA TYR A 37 -0.02 12.14 -0.16
C TYR A 37 -0.85 13.45 -0.17
N ALA A 38 -2.17 13.35 -0.09
CA ALA A 38 -3.09 14.48 0.02
C ALA A 38 -2.94 15.23 1.35
N LEU A 39 -2.78 14.52 2.47
CA LEU A 39 -2.55 15.13 3.79
C LEU A 39 -1.29 15.99 3.80
N ALA A 40 -0.24 15.56 3.10
CA ALA A 40 1.00 16.31 2.96
C ALA A 40 0.89 17.51 1.99
N ARG A 41 -0.19 17.59 1.20
CA ARG A 41 -0.45 18.61 0.18
C ARG A 41 -1.89 19.10 0.26
N PRO A 42 -2.21 20.00 1.20
CA PRO A 42 -3.58 20.44 1.47
C PRO A 42 -4.34 20.93 0.24
N GLU A 43 -3.64 21.46 -0.76
CA GLU A 43 -4.20 21.88 -2.04
C GLU A 43 -4.82 20.74 -2.86
N LEU A 44 -4.37 19.51 -2.66
CA LEU A 44 -4.89 18.30 -3.32
C LEU A 44 -6.03 17.65 -2.53
N MET A 45 -6.12 17.90 -1.22
CA MET A 45 -7.10 17.26 -0.33
C MET A 45 -8.55 17.65 -0.64
N CYS A 46 -8.78 18.85 -1.18
CA CYS A 46 -10.12 19.35 -1.51
C CYS A 46 -10.60 18.96 -2.91
N GLY A 47 -9.74 18.36 -3.75
CA GLY A 47 -10.07 17.97 -5.11
C GLY A 47 -10.09 16.45 -5.26
N TYR A 48 -10.88 15.97 -6.22
CA TYR A 48 -10.90 14.56 -6.57
C TYR A 48 -9.53 14.12 -7.10
N VAL A 49 -9.05 12.93 -6.76
CA VAL A 49 -7.77 12.39 -7.23
C VAL A 49 -7.70 12.37 -8.77
N MET A 50 -8.84 12.19 -9.45
CA MET A 50 -8.89 12.26 -10.90
C MET A 50 -8.53 13.64 -11.47
N GLU A 51 -8.76 14.70 -10.71
CA GLU A 51 -8.44 16.08 -11.08
C GLU A 51 -7.01 16.48 -10.74
N TRP A 52 -6.30 15.65 -9.95
CA TRP A 52 -4.92 15.91 -9.64
C TRP A 52 -4.07 15.95 -10.92
N PRO A 53 -2.93 16.66 -10.90
CA PRO A 53 -1.92 16.47 -11.93
C PRO A 53 -1.48 15.01 -12.00
N GLU A 54 -1.27 14.49 -13.20
CA GLU A 54 -0.78 13.12 -13.42
C GLU A 54 0.52 12.84 -12.64
N ALA A 55 1.42 13.82 -12.60
CA ALA A 55 2.67 13.74 -11.86
C ALA A 55 2.46 13.46 -10.36
N ASP A 56 1.41 14.02 -9.75
CA ASP A 56 1.10 13.81 -8.34
C ASP A 56 0.53 12.41 -8.08
N ARG A 57 -0.32 11.90 -8.97
CA ARG A 57 -0.80 10.51 -8.88
C ARG A 57 0.34 9.51 -9.00
N ILE A 58 1.24 9.72 -9.96
CA ILE A 58 2.43 8.89 -10.15
C ILE A 58 3.39 9.03 -8.96
N ALA A 59 3.56 10.23 -8.40
CA ALA A 59 4.40 10.41 -7.22
C ALA A 59 3.83 9.68 -5.99
N ALA A 60 2.51 9.63 -5.84
CA ALA A 60 1.85 8.93 -4.74
C ALA A 60 1.90 7.40 -4.88
N LEU A 61 1.70 6.87 -6.10
CA LEU A 61 1.47 5.44 -6.33
C LEU A 61 2.55 4.73 -7.14
N GLY A 62 3.45 5.46 -7.79
CA GLY A 62 4.41 4.94 -8.77
C GLY A 62 3.79 4.61 -10.14
N TYR A 63 2.49 4.86 -10.32
CA TYR A 63 1.75 4.69 -11.57
C TYR A 63 0.55 5.63 -11.58
N ASP A 64 -0.03 5.88 -12.76
CA ASP A 64 -1.28 6.62 -12.86
C ASP A 64 -2.48 5.64 -12.81
N PRO A 65 -3.31 5.66 -11.74
CA PRO A 65 -4.43 4.74 -11.60
C PRO A 65 -5.53 4.96 -12.64
N ILE A 66 -5.76 6.20 -13.11
CA ILE A 66 -6.84 6.48 -14.07
C ILE A 66 -6.45 6.15 -15.53
N ALA A 67 -5.16 5.97 -15.79
CA ALA A 67 -4.64 5.56 -17.09
C ALA A 67 -4.57 4.02 -17.25
N THR A 68 -4.94 3.25 -16.22
CA THR A 68 -4.93 1.79 -16.27
C THR A 68 -6.02 1.25 -17.20
N VAL A 69 -5.79 0.06 -17.78
CA VAL A 69 -6.80 -0.61 -18.61
C VAL A 69 -8.05 -0.91 -17.78
N GLU A 70 -7.85 -1.24 -16.51
CA GLU A 70 -8.86 -1.48 -15.51
C GLU A 70 -9.73 -0.23 -15.25
N ALA A 71 -9.12 0.95 -15.07
CA ALA A 71 -9.86 2.20 -14.94
C ALA A 71 -10.69 2.53 -16.19
N ILE A 72 -10.14 2.26 -17.38
CA ILE A 72 -10.79 2.54 -18.67
C ILE A 72 -11.97 1.58 -18.94
N ARG A 73 -11.84 0.31 -18.55
CA ARG A 73 -12.81 -0.74 -18.90
C ARG A 73 -13.77 -1.11 -17.76
N GLY A 74 -13.49 -0.64 -16.56
CA GLY A 74 -14.13 -1.10 -15.33
C GLY A 74 -13.67 -2.49 -14.91
N ARG A 75 -13.69 -2.76 -13.60
CA ARG A 75 -13.45 -4.10 -13.05
C ARG A 75 -14.17 -4.32 -11.72
N ASP A 76 -14.79 -5.48 -11.55
CA ASP A 76 -15.26 -5.89 -10.23
C ASP A 76 -14.10 -6.52 -9.44
N VAL A 77 -13.82 -5.97 -8.26
CA VAL A 77 -12.85 -6.54 -7.32
C VAL A 77 -13.61 -7.27 -6.22
N ASN A 78 -13.82 -8.58 -6.43
CA ASN A 78 -14.59 -9.43 -5.50
C ASN A 78 -13.73 -10.04 -4.38
N GLU A 79 -12.40 -10.00 -4.50
CA GLU A 79 -11.45 -10.42 -3.48
C GLU A 79 -10.21 -9.52 -3.48
N THR A 80 -9.66 -9.24 -2.30
CA THR A 80 -8.47 -8.37 -2.15
C THR A 80 -7.15 -9.08 -2.42
N GLY A 81 -7.16 -10.42 -2.54
CA GLY A 81 -5.95 -11.23 -2.64
C GLY A 81 -5.08 -11.23 -1.37
N ALA A 82 -5.50 -10.54 -0.30
CA ALA A 82 -4.67 -10.27 0.87
C ALA A 82 -4.25 -11.55 1.61
N SER A 83 -5.19 -12.49 1.75
CA SER A 83 -4.91 -13.81 2.36
C SER A 83 -3.94 -14.63 1.51
N GLN A 84 -4.08 -14.61 0.19
CA GLN A 84 -3.13 -15.29 -0.70
C GLN A 84 -1.74 -14.64 -0.63
N ALA A 85 -1.65 -13.31 -0.62
CA ALA A 85 -0.38 -12.57 -0.49
C ALA A 85 0.32 -12.88 0.84
N CYS A 86 -0.41 -12.85 1.95
CA CYS A 86 0.12 -13.23 3.26
C CYS A 86 0.65 -14.68 3.28
N ALA A 87 -0.11 -15.61 2.69
CA ALA A 87 0.32 -17.01 2.58
C ALA A 87 1.54 -17.21 1.66
N VAL A 88 1.74 -16.35 0.65
CA VAL A 88 2.94 -16.38 -0.20
C VAL A 88 4.14 -15.84 0.56
N LEU A 89 4.00 -14.71 1.26
CA LEU A 89 5.08 -14.13 2.08
C LEU A 89 5.56 -15.11 3.16
N ALA A 90 4.63 -15.76 3.86
CA ALA A 90 4.95 -16.79 4.85
C ALA A 90 5.73 -17.98 4.24
N ARG A 91 5.37 -18.40 3.03
CA ARG A 91 6.08 -19.47 2.30
C ARG A 91 7.45 -19.03 1.79
N THR A 92 7.58 -17.80 1.30
CA THR A 92 8.86 -17.23 0.87
C THR A 92 9.83 -17.15 2.04
N ARG A 93 9.37 -16.74 3.22
CA ARG A 93 10.17 -16.77 4.46
C ARG A 93 10.69 -18.18 4.77
N ALA A 94 9.80 -19.17 4.81
CA ALA A 94 10.17 -20.55 5.08
C ALA A 94 11.15 -21.12 4.05
N LEU A 95 11.00 -20.73 2.78
CA LEU A 95 11.93 -21.11 1.71
C LEU A 95 13.30 -20.49 1.95
N LEU A 96 13.38 -19.18 2.22
CA LEU A 96 14.63 -18.49 2.53
C LEU A 96 15.38 -19.14 3.70
N ASP A 97 14.67 -19.50 4.77
CA ASP A 97 15.25 -20.27 5.89
C ASP A 97 15.83 -21.62 5.45
N SER A 98 15.17 -22.30 4.52
CA SER A 98 15.61 -23.62 4.05
C SER A 98 16.76 -23.60 3.05
N VAL A 99 16.97 -22.49 2.31
CA VAL A 99 18.00 -22.39 1.25
C VAL A 99 19.09 -21.36 1.52
N ALA A 100 18.99 -20.55 2.58
CA ALA A 100 20.08 -19.68 3.00
C ALA A 100 21.33 -20.52 3.27
N PHE A 101 22.30 -20.43 2.36
CA PHE A 101 23.60 -21.06 2.52
C PHE A 101 24.32 -20.35 3.67
N VAL A 102 24.38 -21.00 4.83
CA VAL A 102 25.08 -20.51 6.02
C VAL A 102 26.57 -20.65 5.78
N ALA A 103 27.18 -19.67 5.12
CA ALA A 103 28.65 -19.60 5.01
C ALA A 103 29.26 -19.31 6.39
N THR A 104 28.54 -18.53 7.20
CA THR A 104 28.86 -18.20 8.60
C THR A 104 27.61 -18.29 9.46
N GLU A 105 27.76 -18.78 10.69
CA GLU A 105 26.66 -18.84 11.66
C GLU A 105 26.08 -17.43 11.90
N GLY A 106 24.81 -17.21 11.54
CA GLY A 106 24.12 -15.92 11.67
C GLY A 106 23.74 -15.20 10.36
N ASP A 107 24.15 -15.71 9.18
CA ASP A 107 23.90 -15.04 7.89
C ASP A 107 22.40 -14.92 7.52
N SER A 108 21.55 -15.84 7.98
CA SER A 108 20.09 -15.75 7.80
C SER A 108 19.41 -14.82 8.78
N SER A 109 20.07 -14.45 9.89
CA SER A 109 19.46 -13.69 10.98
C SER A 109 19.12 -12.25 10.56
N GLN A 110 20.00 -11.60 9.80
CA GLN A 110 19.73 -10.23 9.33
C GLN A 110 18.61 -10.20 8.28
N LEU A 111 18.59 -11.17 7.36
CA LEU A 111 17.54 -11.26 6.34
C LEU A 111 16.15 -11.52 6.95
N LEU A 112 16.09 -12.34 8.00
CA LEU A 112 14.85 -12.61 8.74
C LEU A 112 14.35 -11.39 9.51
N ILE A 113 15.26 -10.62 10.12
CA ILE A 113 14.96 -9.33 10.77
C ILE A 113 14.40 -8.36 9.74
N ASP A 114 15.05 -8.19 8.60
CA ASP A 114 14.61 -7.25 7.56
C ASP A 114 13.21 -7.63 7.02
N ILE A 115 12.89 -8.94 6.93
CA ILE A 115 11.56 -9.43 6.57
C ILE A 115 10.55 -9.20 7.70
N ASP A 116 10.93 -9.44 8.95
CA ASP A 116 10.08 -9.17 10.12
C ASP A 116 9.76 -7.69 10.28
N ASP A 117 10.71 -6.80 9.99
CA ASP A 117 10.49 -5.34 10.00
C ASP A 117 9.47 -4.92 8.93
N ILE A 118 9.45 -5.60 7.78
CA ILE A 118 8.47 -5.35 6.72
C ILE A 118 7.08 -5.92 7.09
N LEU A 119 7.04 -7.10 7.74
CA LEU A 119 5.80 -7.78 8.12
C LEU A 119 5.15 -7.24 9.40
N THR A 120 5.97 -6.66 10.28
CA THR A 120 5.60 -6.10 11.58
C THR A 120 6.40 -4.82 11.80
N PRO A 121 6.00 -3.70 11.16
CA PRO A 121 6.68 -2.44 11.37
C PRO A 121 6.48 -2.02 12.84
N GLU A 122 7.51 -2.16 13.66
CA GLU A 122 7.52 -1.55 14.99
C GLU A 122 7.42 -0.03 14.80
N VAL A 123 6.39 0.56 15.43
CA VAL A 123 6.25 2.00 15.56
C VAL A 123 7.46 2.48 16.36
N GLN A 124 8.51 2.94 15.66
CA GLN A 124 9.61 3.67 16.29
C GLN A 124 9.04 5.00 16.79
N GLU A 125 8.56 5.00 18.04
CA GLU A 125 8.49 6.21 18.85
C GLU A 125 9.92 6.73 18.99
N SER A 126 10.28 7.64 18.10
CA SER A 126 11.51 8.40 18.18
C SER A 126 11.45 9.29 19.40
N MET A 127 12.05 8.82 20.49
CA MET A 127 12.49 9.65 21.59
C MET A 127 13.57 10.61 21.07
N THR A 128 13.19 11.87 20.92
CA THR A 128 14.10 13.03 21.04
C THR A 128 13.38 14.15 21.74
#